data_AF-A0A3R7ARX4-F1
#
_entry.id   AF-A0A3R7ARX4-F1
#
_cell.length_a   1.000
_cell.length_b   1.000
_cell.length_c   1.000
_cell.angle_alpha   90.00
_cell.angle_beta   90.00
_cell.angle_gamma   90.00
#
_symmetry.space_group_name_H-M   'P 1'
#
loop_
_entity.id
_entity.type
_entity.pdbx_description
1 polymer ?
#
loop_
_entity_poly.entity_id
_entity_poly.type
_entity_poly.pdbx_seq_one_letter_code
_entity_poly.pdbx_strand_id
1 'polypeptide(L)'
;FQRHFNVFCFSEFDDATLVRIFSTIVAWYFNSGPFLPEIRKLADAVVAATLETYQNAMKVLLPTPKKSHYTFNLRDFSRVIQGIMLIPASDDFNTTGLVKLWVHESLRVIGDRLIDDEGRAWFCEFQRKMVAKHFSANFDKVFVSLKRGRDNGGAITPQDMRNLFFGDYRYTYS
;
A
#
# COMPACT_ATOMS: atom_id res chain seq x y z
N PHE A 1 2.92 -11.80 39.70
CA PHE A 1 3.18 -12.37 38.37
C PHE A 1 4.46 -11.86 37.69
N GLN A 2 4.87 -10.59 37.81
CA GLN A 2 6.09 -10.07 37.13
C GLN A 2 7.45 -10.45 37.77
N ARG A 3 7.49 -11.11 38.94
CA ARG A 3 8.74 -11.40 39.69
C ARG A 3 9.77 -12.30 38.97
N HIS A 4 9.34 -13.04 37.96
CA HIS A 4 10.21 -13.94 37.18
C HIS A 4 10.31 -13.54 35.70
N PHE A 5 9.87 -12.33 35.34
CA PHE A 5 9.91 -11.84 33.97
C PHE A 5 10.77 -10.58 33.88
N ASN A 6 11.66 -10.55 32.89
CA ASN A 6 12.32 -9.33 32.47
C ASN A 6 11.39 -8.61 31.48
N VAL A 7 11.10 -7.34 31.73
CA VAL A 7 10.32 -6.49 30.83
C VAL A 7 11.29 -5.67 30.00
N PHE A 8 11.26 -5.89 28.68
CA PHE A 8 11.95 -5.05 27.72
C PHE A 8 10.93 -4.14 27.06
N CYS A 9 11.11 -2.83 27.20
CA CYS A 9 10.34 -1.84 26.45
C CYS A 9 11.18 -1.37 25.26
N PHE A 10 10.63 -1.52 24.07
CA PHE A 10 11.19 -0.95 22.85
C PHE A 10 10.47 0.36 22.55
N SER A 11 11.22 1.44 22.32
CA SER A 11 10.67 2.66 21.74
C SER A 11 10.27 2.40 20.29
N GLU A 12 9.27 3.12 19.79
CA GLU A 12 8.96 3.09 18.35
C GLU A 12 10.18 3.55 17.54
N PHE A 13 10.39 2.94 16.38
CA PHE A 13 11.47 3.34 15.48
C PHE A 13 11.17 4.70 14.87
N ASP A 14 12.21 5.51 14.68
CA ASP A 14 12.10 6.73 13.90
C ASP A 14 11.90 6.43 12.40
N ASP A 15 11.41 7.43 11.67
CA ASP A 15 11.13 7.32 10.24
C ASP A 15 12.38 6.91 9.44
N ALA A 16 13.55 7.45 9.79
CA ALA A 16 14.80 7.17 9.10
C ALA A 16 15.20 5.68 9.23
N THR A 17 14.98 5.10 10.40
CA THR A 17 15.23 3.68 10.68
C THR A 17 14.24 2.80 9.92
N LEU A 18 12.96 3.17 9.87
CA LEU A 18 11.96 2.46 9.08
C LEU A 18 12.30 2.46 7.60
N VAL A 19 12.60 3.63 7.03
CA VAL A 19 13.00 3.77 5.63
C VAL A 19 14.22 2.89 5.37
N ARG A 20 15.24 2.93 6.21
CA ARG A 20 16.46 2.13 6.01
C ARG A 20 16.19 0.63 6.03
N ILE A 21 15.42 0.14 7.02
CA ILE A 21 15.09 -1.28 7.13
C ILE A 21 14.30 -1.75 5.92
N PHE A 22 13.19 -1.08 5.60
CA PHE A 22 12.29 -1.55 4.54
C PHE A 22 12.85 -1.31 3.14
N SER A 23 13.59 -0.23 2.90
CA SER A 23 14.25 -0.02 1.60
C SER A 23 15.29 -1.11 1.35
N THR A 24 16.06 -1.50 2.38
CA THR A 24 17.01 -2.61 2.27
C THR A 24 16.30 -3.92 1.91
N ILE A 25 15.18 -4.23 2.57
CA ILE A 25 14.39 -5.45 2.32
C ILE A 25 13.79 -5.47 0.92
N VAL A 26 13.11 -4.38 0.51
CA VAL A 26 12.45 -4.29 -0.79
C VAL A 26 13.48 -4.29 -1.92
N ALA A 27 14.58 -3.54 -1.77
CA ALA A 27 15.66 -3.53 -2.76
C ALA A 27 16.30 -4.91 -2.89
N TRP A 28 16.59 -5.61 -1.78
CA TRP A 28 17.10 -6.97 -1.83
C TRP A 28 16.14 -7.91 -2.57
N TYR A 29 14.84 -7.85 -2.26
CA TYR A 29 13.83 -8.69 -2.88
C TYR A 29 13.71 -8.45 -4.40
N PHE A 30 13.59 -7.19 -4.83
CA PHE A 30 13.54 -6.84 -6.26
C PHE A 30 14.83 -7.18 -6.99
N ASN A 31 15.98 -7.14 -6.31
CA ASN A 31 17.24 -7.51 -6.93
C ASN A 31 17.49 -9.02 -7.02
N SER A 32 16.91 -9.80 -6.11
CA SER A 32 17.10 -11.26 -6.04
C SER A 32 16.26 -12.02 -7.08
N GLY A 33 15.08 -11.50 -7.45
CA GLY A 33 14.22 -12.10 -8.47
C GLY A 33 14.49 -11.59 -9.89
N PRO A 34 13.99 -12.28 -10.93
CA PRO A 34 14.02 -11.81 -12.32
C PRO A 34 13.05 -10.64 -12.60
N PHE A 35 13.01 -9.62 -11.73
CA PHE A 35 12.21 -8.42 -11.95
C PHE A 35 12.83 -7.52 -13.03
N LEU A 36 11.96 -6.87 -13.82
CA LEU A 36 12.35 -5.89 -14.81
C LEU A 36 13.17 -4.73 -14.17
N PRO A 37 14.13 -4.14 -14.90
CA PRO A 37 14.95 -3.04 -14.37
C PRO A 37 14.13 -1.85 -13.86
N GLU A 38 12.98 -1.59 -14.46
CA GLU A 38 12.07 -0.52 -14.04
C GLU A 38 11.47 -0.77 -12.65
N ILE A 39 11.12 -2.02 -12.34
CA ILE A 39 10.61 -2.42 -11.03
C ILE A 39 11.68 -2.24 -9.95
N ARG A 40 12.92 -2.64 -10.24
CA ARG A 40 14.04 -2.50 -9.30
C ARG A 40 14.26 -1.05 -8.87
N LYS A 41 14.08 -0.10 -9.80
CA LYS A 41 14.22 1.35 -9.53
C LYS A 41 13.09 1.91 -8.66
N LEU A 42 11.98 1.20 -8.50
CA LEU A 42 10.83 1.64 -7.72
C LEU A 42 10.86 1.16 -6.26
N ALA A 43 11.91 0.47 -5.82
CA ALA A 43 12.03 -0.02 -4.44
C ALA A 43 11.84 1.10 -3.40
N ASP A 44 12.55 2.22 -3.56
CA ASP A 44 12.47 3.36 -2.65
C ASP A 44 11.10 4.06 -2.73
N ALA A 45 10.51 4.12 -3.93
CA ALA A 45 9.18 4.68 -4.14
C ALA A 45 8.10 3.90 -3.39
N VAL A 46 8.18 2.56 -3.38
CA VAL A 46 7.27 1.70 -2.61
C VAL A 46 7.38 2.00 -1.12
N VAL A 47 8.60 2.14 -0.59
CA VAL A 47 8.82 2.40 0.85
C VAL A 47 8.34 3.79 1.22
N ALA A 48 8.65 4.81 0.42
CA ALA A 48 8.23 6.19 0.65
C ALA A 48 6.71 6.34 0.60
N ALA A 49 6.04 5.74 -0.39
CA ALA A 49 4.58 5.74 -0.49
C ALA A 49 3.92 5.04 0.70
N THR A 50 4.49 3.90 1.14
CA THR A 50 3.99 3.15 2.30
C THR A 50 4.15 3.95 3.60
N LEU A 51 5.29 4.62 3.80
CA LEU A 51 5.54 5.47 4.97
C LEU A 51 4.56 6.64 5.05
N GLU A 52 4.41 7.37 3.95
CA GLU A 52 3.50 8.53 3.92
C GLU A 52 2.04 8.11 4.12
N THR A 53 1.65 6.95 3.56
CA THR A 53 0.32 6.37 3.78
C THR A 53 0.12 5.97 5.23
N TYR A 54 1.10 5.29 5.83
CA TYR A 54 1.08 4.88 7.23
C TYR A 54 0.95 6.09 8.17
N GLN A 55 1.79 7.12 7.98
CA GLN A 55 1.77 8.32 8.81
C GLN A 55 0.45 9.10 8.69
N ASN A 56 -0.10 9.22 7.48
CA ASN A 56 -1.38 9.90 7.29
C ASN A 56 -2.55 9.08 7.87
N ALA A 57 -2.52 7.75 7.71
CA ALA A 57 -3.50 6.88 8.34
C ALA A 57 -3.48 7.02 9.86
N MET A 58 -2.30 7.03 10.50
CA MET A 58 -2.17 7.27 11.95
C MET A 58 -2.75 8.61 12.40
N LYS A 59 -2.60 9.67 11.60
CA LYS A 59 -3.10 11.02 11.92
C LYS A 59 -4.61 11.17 11.74
N VAL A 60 -5.16 10.57 10.69
CA VAL A 60 -6.58 10.74 10.33
C VAL A 60 -7.47 9.73 11.05
N LEU A 61 -6.95 8.53 11.31
CA LEU A 61 -7.68 7.44 11.95
C LEU A 61 -7.27 7.33 13.42
N LEU A 62 -7.22 8.47 14.12
CA LEU A 62 -6.91 8.46 15.55
C LEU A 62 -7.98 7.68 16.31
N PRO A 63 -7.59 6.85 17.30
CA PRO A 63 -8.54 6.16 18.15
C PRO A 63 -9.31 7.19 18.98
N THR A 64 -10.57 7.43 18.59
CA THR A 64 -11.54 8.13 19.45
C THR A 64 -12.27 7.09 20.30
N PRO A 65 -12.93 7.46 21.41
CA PRO A 65 -13.71 6.50 22.21
C PRO A 65 -14.77 5.72 21.42
N LYS A 66 -15.28 6.28 20.31
CA LYS A 66 -16.18 5.62 19.35
C LYS A 66 -15.47 4.72 18.32
N LYS A 67 -14.15 4.85 18.17
CA LYS A 67 -13.31 4.25 17.12
C LYS A 67 -12.01 3.66 17.70
N SER A 68 -12.10 2.90 18.80
CA SER A 68 -10.95 2.37 19.55
C SER A 68 -10.11 1.30 18.82
N HIS A 69 -10.61 0.74 17.72
CA HIS A 69 -9.94 -0.30 16.93
C HIS A 69 -8.89 0.22 15.93
N TYR A 70 -8.73 1.55 15.77
CA TYR A 70 -7.67 2.12 14.94
C TYR A 70 -6.35 2.23 15.72
N THR A 71 -5.78 1.08 16.09
CA THR A 71 -4.41 1.00 16.59
C THR A 71 -3.48 0.65 15.44
N PHE A 72 -3.01 1.67 14.71
CA PHE A 72 -1.97 1.47 13.71
C PHE A 72 -0.62 1.31 14.38
N ASN A 73 0.13 0.28 13.99
CA ASN A 73 1.50 0.07 14.48
C ASN A 73 2.40 -0.45 13.35
N LEU A 74 3.69 -0.61 13.64
CA LEU A 74 4.72 -1.08 12.70
C LEU A 74 4.39 -2.39 11.96
N ARG A 75 3.50 -3.21 12.50
CA ARG A 75 3.00 -4.42 11.83
C ARG A 75 2.24 -4.06 10.56
N ASP A 76 1.55 -2.93 10.52
CA ASP A 76 0.77 -2.51 9.35
C ASP A 76 1.68 -2.14 8.19
N PHE A 77 2.74 -1.37 8.46
CA PHE A 77 3.80 -1.11 7.49
C PHE A 77 4.38 -2.44 6.97
N SER A 78 4.77 -3.33 7.89
CA SER A 78 5.32 -4.64 7.55
C SER A 78 4.38 -5.46 6.67
N ARG A 79 3.07 -5.43 6.93
CA ARG A 79 2.07 -6.21 6.18
C ARG A 79 1.91 -5.72 4.75
N VAL A 80 1.94 -4.42 4.50
CA VAL A 80 1.89 -3.87 3.13
C VAL A 80 3.11 -4.35 2.35
N ILE A 81 4.31 -4.20 2.92
CA ILE A 81 5.55 -4.63 2.25
C ILE A 81 5.59 -6.14 2.04
N GLN A 82 5.19 -6.93 3.03
CA GLN A 82 5.10 -8.39 2.89
C GLN A 82 4.11 -8.80 1.80
N GLY A 83 2.94 -8.16 1.70
CA GLY A 83 1.97 -8.45 0.65
C GLY A 83 2.54 -8.24 -0.75
N ILE A 84 3.34 -7.19 -0.94
CA ILE A 84 4.04 -6.93 -2.20
C ILE A 84 5.06 -8.04 -2.52
N MET A 85 5.79 -8.50 -1.51
CA MET A 85 6.80 -9.56 -1.65
C MET A 85 6.22 -10.98 -1.82
N LEU A 86 4.90 -11.14 -1.78
CA LEU A 86 4.27 -12.43 -2.10
C LEU A 86 4.20 -12.71 -3.61
N ILE A 87 4.43 -11.70 -4.44
CA ILE A 87 4.32 -11.85 -5.90
C ILE A 87 5.62 -12.36 -6.49
N PRO A 88 5.62 -13.56 -7.12
CA PRO A 88 6.81 -14.03 -7.81
C PRO A 88 7.12 -13.10 -8.98
N ALA A 89 8.42 -12.89 -9.22
CA ALA A 89 8.85 -12.23 -10.43
C ALA A 89 8.38 -13.03 -11.66
N SER A 90 7.83 -12.32 -12.63
CA SER A 90 7.34 -12.87 -13.89
C SER A 90 7.43 -11.81 -14.99
N ASP A 91 7.53 -12.26 -16.24
CA ASP A 91 7.75 -11.37 -17.39
C ASP A 91 6.58 -10.41 -17.63
N ASP A 92 5.38 -10.75 -17.17
CA ASP A 92 4.17 -9.94 -17.22
C ASP A 92 4.09 -8.89 -16.08
N PHE A 93 4.97 -8.95 -15.08
CA PHE A 93 4.96 -8.02 -13.95
C PHE A 93 5.69 -6.71 -14.28
N ASN A 94 4.91 -5.71 -14.71
CA ASN A 94 5.39 -4.38 -15.06
C ASN A 94 5.06 -3.31 -14.00
N THR A 95 5.51 -2.07 -14.24
CA THR A 95 5.31 -0.92 -13.35
C THR A 95 3.84 -0.69 -12.98
N THR A 96 2.92 -0.86 -13.93
CA THR A 96 1.47 -0.75 -13.68
C THR A 96 0.99 -1.84 -12.73
N GLY A 97 1.48 -3.08 -12.91
CA GLY A 97 1.21 -4.20 -12.01
C GLY A 97 1.68 -3.93 -10.58
N LEU A 98 2.88 -3.37 -10.42
CA LEU A 98 3.39 -2.97 -9.09
C LEU A 98 2.54 -1.89 -8.42
N VAL A 99 2.12 -0.86 -9.16
CA VAL A 99 1.23 0.19 -8.63
C VAL A 99 -0.11 -0.40 -8.19
N LYS A 100 -0.73 -1.25 -9.02
CA LYS A 100 -1.98 -1.95 -8.67
C LYS A 100 -1.82 -2.78 -7.40
N LEU A 101 -0.72 -3.52 -7.29
CA LEU A 101 -0.40 -4.35 -6.12
C LEU A 101 -0.21 -3.51 -4.86
N TRP A 102 0.55 -2.41 -4.94
CA TRP A 102 0.77 -1.52 -3.79
C TRP A 102 -0.54 -0.89 -3.29
N VAL A 103 -1.40 -0.43 -4.20
CA VAL A 103 -2.72 0.12 -3.84
C VAL A 103 -3.61 -0.97 -3.22
N HIS A 104 -3.60 -2.18 -3.79
CA HIS A 104 -4.35 -3.31 -3.26
C HIS A 104 -3.93 -3.64 -1.82
N GLU A 105 -2.63 -3.81 -1.55
CA GLU A 105 -2.15 -4.11 -0.21
C GLU A 105 -2.41 -2.97 0.77
N SER A 106 -2.31 -1.71 0.32
CA SER A 106 -2.66 -0.54 1.14
C SER A 106 -4.15 -0.53 1.51
N LEU A 107 -5.04 -0.86 0.57
CA LEU A 107 -6.48 -1.01 0.83
C LEU A 107 -6.76 -2.16 1.79
N ARG A 108 -6.11 -3.31 1.62
CA ARG A 108 -6.30 -4.47 2.49
C ARG A 108 -5.84 -4.20 3.93
N VAL A 109 -4.73 -3.50 4.12
CA VAL A 109 -4.17 -3.27 5.47
C VAL A 109 -4.87 -2.12 6.19
N ILE A 110 -5.14 -1.02 5.46
CA ILE A 110 -5.65 0.23 6.04
C ILE A 110 -7.12 0.44 5.68
N GLY A 111 -7.46 0.27 4.39
CA GLY A 111 -8.82 0.48 3.87
C GLY A 111 -9.87 -0.43 4.50
N ASP A 112 -9.54 -1.69 4.81
CA ASP A 112 -10.45 -2.63 5.48
C ASP A 112 -10.88 -2.17 6.89
N ARG A 113 -10.13 -1.24 7.50
CA ARG A 113 -10.49 -0.65 8.80
C ARG A 113 -11.48 0.50 8.67
N LEU A 114 -11.70 1.04 7.47
CA LEU A 114 -12.56 2.20 7.22
C LEU A 114 -14.04 1.78 7.21
N ILE A 115 -14.79 2.31 8.18
CA ILE A 115 -16.21 1.97 8.34
C ILE A 115 -17.09 2.91 7.51
N ASP A 116 -16.81 4.21 7.55
CA ASP A 116 -17.64 5.24 6.91
C ASP A 116 -17.20 5.54 5.46
N ASP A 117 -18.18 5.97 4.65
CA ASP A 117 -17.96 6.30 3.23
C ASP A 117 -17.06 7.52 3.04
N GLU A 118 -17.06 8.44 4.00
CA GLU A 118 -16.17 9.61 4.01
C GLU A 118 -14.71 9.18 4.12
N GLY A 119 -14.37 8.30 5.05
CA GLY A 119 -13.04 7.72 5.20
C GLY A 119 -12.61 6.95 3.95
N ARG A 120 -13.52 6.19 3.34
CA ARG A 120 -13.26 5.47 2.07
C ARG A 120 -12.98 6.43 0.92
N ALA A 121 -13.74 7.52 0.81
CA ALA A 121 -13.54 8.56 -0.20
C ALA A 121 -12.20 9.28 0.00
N TRP A 122 -11.91 9.67 1.24
CA TRP A 122 -10.62 10.26 1.61
C TRP A 122 -9.45 9.34 1.26
N PHE A 123 -9.53 8.05 1.61
CA PHE A 123 -8.44 7.12 1.36
C PHE A 123 -8.25 6.86 -0.14
N CYS A 124 -9.32 6.77 -0.92
CA CYS A 124 -9.23 6.67 -2.38
C CYS A 124 -8.51 7.87 -3.00
N GLU A 125 -8.86 9.09 -2.58
CA GLU A 125 -8.20 10.31 -3.04
C GLU A 125 -6.74 10.40 -2.56
N PHE A 126 -6.47 9.92 -1.34
CA PHE A 126 -5.13 9.83 -0.81
C PHE A 126 -4.26 8.87 -1.62
N GLN A 127 -4.78 7.68 -1.97
CA GLN A 127 -4.11 6.72 -2.84
C GLN A 127 -3.81 7.32 -4.22
N ARG A 128 -4.76 8.05 -4.82
CA ARG A 128 -4.55 8.80 -6.08
C ARG A 128 -3.35 9.73 -5.99
N LYS A 129 -3.22 10.49 -4.89
CA LYS A 129 -2.09 11.39 -4.65
C LYS A 129 -0.77 10.64 -4.48
N MET A 130 -0.75 9.55 -3.72
CA MET A 130 0.47 8.76 -3.51
C MET A 130 0.97 8.11 -4.81
N VAL A 131 0.05 7.59 -5.63
CA VAL A 131 0.38 7.03 -6.95
C VAL A 131 1.00 8.08 -7.87
N ALA A 132 0.42 9.28 -7.92
CA ALA A 132 0.97 10.37 -8.71
C ALA A 132 2.35 10.83 -8.19
N LYS A 133 2.50 10.96 -6.87
CA LYS A 133 3.71 11.50 -6.23
C LYS A 133 4.92 10.55 -6.32
N HIS A 134 4.73 9.28 -5.98
CA HIS A 134 5.84 8.33 -5.82
C HIS A 134 6.09 7.47 -7.05
N PHE A 135 5.05 7.18 -7.83
CA PHE A 135 5.15 6.30 -9.00
C PHE A 135 5.04 7.06 -10.33
N SER A 136 4.83 8.38 -10.31
CA SER A 136 4.62 9.20 -11.51
C SER A 136 3.54 8.65 -12.46
N ALA A 137 2.55 7.94 -11.89
CA ALA A 137 1.51 7.27 -12.63
C ALA A 137 0.16 7.98 -12.46
N ASN A 138 -0.70 7.89 -13.48
CA ASN A 138 -2.06 8.40 -13.39
C ASN A 138 -2.97 7.31 -12.83
N PHE A 139 -3.48 7.52 -11.62
CA PHE A 139 -4.35 6.57 -10.90
C PHE A 139 -5.56 6.12 -11.75
N ASP A 140 -6.26 7.07 -12.37
CA ASP A 140 -7.47 6.78 -13.13
C ASP A 140 -7.20 5.93 -14.38
N LYS A 141 -6.03 6.14 -15.02
CA LYS A 141 -5.58 5.28 -16.12
C LYS A 141 -5.18 3.88 -15.65
N VAL A 142 -4.50 3.76 -14.51
CA VAL A 142 -4.06 2.48 -13.95
C VAL A 142 -5.25 1.58 -13.60
N PHE A 143 -6.33 2.17 -13.07
CA PHE A 143 -7.50 1.45 -12.57
C PHE A 143 -8.73 1.52 -13.50
N VAL A 144 -8.57 1.97 -14.75
CA VAL A 144 -9.68 2.08 -15.72
C VAL A 144 -10.44 0.75 -15.90
N SER A 145 -9.72 -0.38 -15.82
CA SER A 145 -10.30 -1.72 -15.94
C SER A 145 -11.33 -2.06 -14.85
N LEU A 146 -11.32 -1.37 -13.71
CA LEU A 146 -12.24 -1.62 -12.59
C LEU A 146 -13.66 -1.09 -12.86
N LYS A 147 -13.87 -0.28 -13.90
CA LYS A 147 -15.16 0.37 -14.19
C LYS A 147 -16.27 -0.56 -14.69
N ARG A 148 -16.00 -1.84 -14.99
CA ARG A 148 -17.00 -2.88 -15.35
C ARG A 148 -18.16 -2.38 -16.25
N GLY A 149 -17.86 -1.56 -17.26
CA GLY A 149 -18.86 -1.05 -18.23
C GLY A 149 -19.52 0.29 -17.89
N ARG A 150 -19.14 0.97 -16.80
CA ARG A 150 -19.42 2.41 -16.62
C ARG A 150 -18.47 3.26 -17.48
N ASP A 151 -18.92 4.46 -17.85
CA ASP A 151 -18.21 5.39 -18.74
C ASP A 151 -16.71 5.52 -18.41
N ASN A 152 -15.87 5.21 -19.40
CA ASN A 152 -14.42 5.22 -19.30
C ASN A 152 -13.87 6.64 -19.06
N GLY A 153 -14.66 7.69 -19.29
CA GLY A 153 -14.26 9.10 -19.08
C GLY A 153 -14.27 9.61 -17.63
N GLY A 154 -14.97 8.95 -16.69
CA GLY A 154 -15.09 9.44 -15.30
C GLY A 154 -13.85 9.21 -14.40
N ALA A 155 -13.77 9.86 -13.25
CA ALA A 155 -12.77 9.52 -12.23
C ALA A 155 -13.10 8.17 -11.55
N ILE A 156 -12.07 7.44 -11.10
CA ILE A 156 -12.24 6.20 -10.33
C ILE A 156 -12.82 6.53 -8.96
N THR A 157 -13.95 5.89 -8.64
CA THR A 157 -14.66 6.09 -7.37
C THR A 157 -14.27 5.03 -6.34
N PRO A 158 -14.50 5.27 -5.04
CA PRO A 158 -14.29 4.26 -4.00
C PRO A 158 -15.10 2.97 -4.24
N GLN A 159 -16.24 3.07 -4.93
CA GLN A 159 -17.07 1.91 -5.28
C GLN A 159 -16.38 1.03 -6.33
N ASP A 160 -15.68 1.64 -7.28
CA ASP A 160 -14.97 0.90 -8.34
C ASP A 160 -13.74 0.19 -7.76
N MET A 161 -13.09 0.80 -6.76
CA MET A 161 -11.97 0.18 -6.02
C MET A 161 -12.36 -1.09 -5.26
N ARG A 162 -13.64 -1.33 -4.98
CA ARG A 162 -14.11 -2.60 -4.40
C ARG A 162 -13.95 -3.80 -5.34
N ASN A 163 -13.76 -3.53 -6.63
CA ASN A 163 -13.52 -4.55 -7.64
C ASN A 163 -12.03 -4.91 -7.77
N LEU A 164 -11.13 -4.23 -7.06
CA LEU A 164 -9.70 -4.51 -7.11
C LEU A 164 -9.38 -5.77 -6.30
N PHE A 165 -9.01 -6.84 -7.00
CA PHE A 165 -8.58 -8.10 -6.38
C PHE A 165 -7.08 -8.31 -6.55
N PHE A 166 -6.51 -9.14 -5.68
CA PHE A 166 -5.10 -9.49 -5.74
C PHE A 166 -4.66 -9.99 -7.13
N GLY A 167 -5.51 -10.59 -7.95
CA GLY A 167 -5.13 -11.05 -9.31
C GLY A 167 -5.01 -9.96 -10.38
N ASP A 168 -5.49 -8.74 -10.12
CA ASP A 168 -5.67 -7.70 -11.14
C ASP A 168 -4.35 -7.02 -11.57
N TYR A 169 -3.23 -7.33 -10.90
CA TYR A 169 -1.90 -6.87 -11.32
C TYR A 169 -1.41 -7.54 -12.60
N ARG A 170 -1.94 -8.71 -12.98
CA ARG A 170 -1.54 -9.46 -14.20
C ARG A 170 -2.36 -9.11 -15.44
N TYR A 171 -3.57 -8.60 -15.27
CA TYR A 171 -4.48 -8.39 -16.39
C TYR A 171 -4.32 -6.98 -16.99
N THR A 172 -3.48 -6.90 -18.02
CA THR A 172 -3.69 -5.99 -19.15
C THR A 172 -3.80 -6.87 -20.39
N TYR A 173 -5.02 -7.03 -20.91
CA TYR A 173 -5.23 -7.76 -22.17
C TYR A 173 -4.47 -7.05 -23.30
N SER A 174 -3.77 -7.88 -24.08
CA SER A 174 -3.54 -7.86 -25.54
C SER A 174 -3.55 -6.51 -26.25
#